data_AF-A0A7W0J1W3-F1
#
_entry.id   AF-A0A7W0J1W3-F1
#
_cell.length_a   1.000
_cell.length_b   1.000
_cell.length_c   1.000
_cell.angle_alpha   90.00
_cell.angle_beta   90.00
_cell.angle_gamma   90.00
#
_symmetry.space_group_name_H-M   'P 1'
#
loop_
_entity.id
_entity.type
_entity.pdbx_description
1 polymer ?
#
loop_
_entity_poly.entity_id
_entity_poly.type
_entity_poly.pdbx_seq_one_letter_code
_entity_poly.pdbx_strand_id
1 'polypeptide(L)'
;LPLVVVARPGLGTINHTLLTVNYALKEGLEVAGVVINYSYQSEGSMAEKTNPQVIEQLGPVPLIGVFPYLDDMSDETFEKTVLKNLNMEIIRKYL
;
A
#
# COMPACT_ATOMS: atom_id res chain seq x y z
N LEU A 1 13.14 0.57 -13.69
CA LEU A 1 11.85 1.14 -13.26
C LEU A 1 11.65 0.77 -11.80
N PRO A 2 11.15 1.69 -10.96
CA PRO A 2 10.88 1.40 -9.56
C PRO A 2 9.67 0.48 -9.39
N LEU A 3 9.71 -0.36 -8.35
CA LEU A 3 8.66 -1.31 -7.98
C LEU A 3 7.72 -0.70 -6.93
N VAL A 4 6.41 -0.88 -7.11
CA VAL A 4 5.41 -0.65 -6.06
C VAL A 4 4.79 -1.98 -5.68
N VAL A 5 4.76 -2.30 -4.38
CA VAL A 5 4.12 -3.51 -3.87
C VAL A 5 2.68 -3.17 -3.46
N VAL A 6 1.70 -3.83 -4.05
CA VAL A 6 0.29 -3.70 -3.65
C VAL A 6 -0.13 -4.91 -2.82
N ALA A 7 -0.53 -4.65 -1.58
CA ALA A 7 -0.91 -5.66 -0.60
C ALA A 7 -2.42 -5.59 -0.29
N ARG A 8 -3.03 -6.75 0.00
CA ARG A 8 -4.42 -6.80 0.47
C ARG A 8 -4.52 -6.43 1.96
N PRO A 9 -5.67 -6.04 2.50
CA PRO A 9 -5.82 -5.70 3.91
C PRO A 9 -6.41 -6.88 4.68
N GLY A 10 -5.57 -7.76 5.22
CA GLY A 10 -6.06 -8.91 6.00
C GLY A 10 -4.98 -9.64 6.81
N LEU A 11 -5.34 -10.75 7.45
CA LEU A 11 -4.37 -11.53 8.22
C LEU A 11 -3.25 -12.09 7.30
N GLY A 12 -2.02 -12.07 7.81
CA GLY A 12 -0.81 -12.47 7.09
C GLY A 12 -0.18 -11.37 6.22
N THR A 13 -0.87 -10.24 6.02
CA THR A 13 -0.41 -9.16 5.12
C THR A 13 0.95 -8.61 5.51
N ILE A 14 1.21 -8.39 6.81
CA ILE A 14 2.52 -7.92 7.30
C ILE A 14 3.63 -8.85 6.79
N ASN A 15 3.51 -10.16 7.02
CA ASN A 15 4.52 -11.12 6.63
C ASN A 15 4.74 -11.16 5.11
N HIS A 16 3.66 -11.31 4.34
CA HIS A 16 3.76 -11.39 2.88
C HIS A 16 4.33 -10.10 2.27
N THR A 17 3.94 -8.95 2.79
CA THR A 17 4.43 -7.64 2.32
C THR A 17 5.91 -7.51 2.61
N LEU A 18 6.33 -7.74 3.87
CA LEU A 18 7.73 -7.59 4.27
C LEU A 18 8.64 -8.59 3.56
N LEU A 19 8.22 -9.86 3.40
CA LEU A 19 8.99 -10.84 2.64
C LEU A 19 9.16 -10.42 1.18
N THR A 20 8.10 -9.93 0.54
CA THR A 20 8.14 -9.45 -0.85
C THR A 20 9.08 -8.26 -1.01
N VAL A 21 8.93 -7.24 -0.14
CA VAL A 21 9.76 -6.04 -0.15
C VAL A 21 11.24 -6.39 0.08
N ASN A 22 11.54 -7.17 1.13
CA ASN A 22 12.92 -7.53 1.45
C ASN A 22 13.56 -8.37 0.35
N TYR A 23 12.80 -9.27 -0.29
CA TYR A 23 13.32 -10.04 -1.42
C TYR A 23 13.61 -9.16 -2.63
N ALA A 24 12.70 -8.25 -3.00
CA ALA A 24 12.91 -7.31 -4.10
C ALA A 24 14.14 -6.43 -3.87
N LEU A 25 14.30 -5.86 -2.66
CA LEU A 25 15.47 -5.08 -2.29
C LEU A 25 16.77 -5.90 -2.37
N LYS A 26 16.74 -7.16 -1.90
CA LYS A 26 17.89 -8.08 -1.94
C LYS A 26 18.33 -8.38 -3.37
N GLU A 27 17.39 -8.48 -4.32
CA GLU A 27 17.67 -8.68 -5.74
C GLU A 27 18.06 -7.37 -6.47
N GLY A 28 18.27 -6.27 -5.73
CA GLY A 28 18.72 -4.99 -6.27
C GLY A 28 17.62 -4.17 -6.95
N LEU A 29 16.35 -4.51 -6.73
CA LEU A 29 15.24 -3.70 -7.22
C LEU A 29 15.03 -2.48 -6.34
N GLU A 30 14.82 -1.33 -6.98
CA GLU A 30 14.39 -0.12 -6.29
C GLU A 30 12.89 -0.22 -5.98
N VAL A 31 12.55 -0.30 -4.69
CA VAL A 31 11.15 -0.38 -4.24
C VAL A 31 10.70 0.99 -3.76
N ALA A 32 9.80 1.64 -4.50
CA ALA A 32 9.27 2.96 -4.19
C ALA A 32 8.40 2.98 -2.92
N GLY A 33 7.73 1.87 -2.62
CA GLY A 33 6.92 1.72 -1.42
C GLY A 33 5.82 0.67 -1.53
N VAL A 34 4.95 0.67 -0.53
CA VAL A 34 3.81 -0.26 -0.40
C VAL A 34 2.49 0.50 -0.48
N VAL A 35 1.50 -0.05 -1.18
CA VAL A 35 0.09 0.37 -1.09
C VAL A 35 -0.72 -0.77 -0.50
N ILE A 36 -1.57 -0.50 0.50
CA ILE A 36 -2.58 -1.45 0.93
C ILE A 36 -3.87 -1.13 0.19
N ASN A 37 -4.43 -2.08 -0.56
CA ASN A 37 -5.59 -1.85 -1.41
C ASN A 37 -6.78 -2.73 -1.00
N TYR A 38 -7.92 -2.10 -0.68
CA TYR A 38 -9.17 -2.78 -0.39
C TYR A 38 -9.92 -3.11 -1.68
N SER A 39 -9.85 -4.36 -2.12
CA SER A 39 -10.62 -4.85 -3.28
C SER A 39 -12.07 -5.19 -2.95
N TYR A 40 -12.43 -5.16 -1.67
CA TYR A 40 -13.76 -5.38 -1.12
C TYR A 40 -13.97 -4.43 0.05
N GLN A 41 -15.24 -4.22 0.44
CA GLN A 41 -15.57 -3.47 1.65
C GLN A 41 -14.84 -4.06 2.87
N SER A 42 -14.39 -3.17 3.76
CA SER A 42 -13.69 -3.55 4.99
C SER A 42 -14.59 -4.43 5.87
N GLU A 43 -14.05 -5.54 6.34
CA GLU A 43 -14.72 -6.40 7.32
C GLU A 43 -14.48 -5.90 8.76
N GLY A 44 -13.66 -4.86 8.93
CA GLY A 44 -13.38 -4.22 10.20
C GLY A 44 -12.51 -5.07 11.14
N SER A 45 -11.80 -6.06 10.59
CA SER A 45 -10.96 -6.98 11.34
C SER A 45 -9.82 -6.26 12.08
N MET A 46 -9.33 -6.87 13.16
CA MET A 46 -8.16 -6.31 13.87
C MET A 46 -6.93 -6.22 12.97
N ALA A 47 -6.75 -7.20 12.06
CA ALA A 47 -5.65 -7.19 11.11
C ALA A 47 -5.72 -5.99 10.16
N GLU A 48 -6.89 -5.70 9.58
CA GLU A 48 -7.10 -4.52 8.73
C GLU A 48 -6.69 -3.22 9.42
N LYS A 49 -7.02 -3.09 10.72
CA LYS A 49 -6.74 -1.89 11.51
C LYS A 49 -5.27 -1.73 11.88
N THR A 50 -4.57 -2.84 12.17
CA THR A 50 -3.19 -2.78 12.67
C THR A 50 -2.13 -2.92 11.57
N ASN A 51 -2.44 -3.60 10.47
CA ASN A 51 -1.49 -3.85 9.38
C ASN A 51 -0.79 -2.58 8.86
N PRO A 52 -1.49 -1.46 8.56
CA PRO A 52 -0.84 -0.28 8.00
C PRO A 52 0.26 0.26 8.91
N GLN A 53 -0.03 0.45 10.20
CA GLN A 53 0.92 0.97 11.18
C GLN A 53 2.11 0.01 11.36
N VAL A 54 1.87 -1.29 11.41
CA VAL A 54 2.96 -2.27 11.59
C VAL A 54 3.85 -2.35 10.35
N ILE A 55 3.26 -2.29 9.15
CA ILE A 55 4.03 -2.27 7.88
C ILE A 55 4.86 -1.00 7.78
N GLU A 56 4.32 0.16 8.17
CA GLU A 56 5.05 1.43 8.19
C GLU A 56 6.22 1.41 9.20
N GLN A 57 6.02 0.82 10.39
CA GLN A 57 7.03 0.77 11.43
C GLN A 57 8.15 -0.26 11.17
N LEU A 58 7.82 -1.41 10.59
CA LEU A 58 8.77 -2.51 10.37
C LEU A 58 9.31 -2.57 8.95
N GLY A 59 8.67 -1.90 8.00
CA GLY A 59 9.04 -1.91 6.59
C GLY A 59 10.30 -1.10 6.31
N PRO A 60 11.20 -1.59 5.43
CA PRO A 60 12.38 -0.83 5.01
C PRO A 60 12.09 0.24 3.94
N VAL A 61 10.83 0.35 3.50
CA VAL A 61 10.34 1.27 2.47
C VAL A 61 9.06 1.94 2.96
N PRO A 62 8.71 3.14 2.47
CA PRO A 62 7.54 3.84 2.98
C PRO A 62 6.23 3.14 2.59
N LEU A 63 5.24 3.24 3.48
CA LEU A 63 3.85 3.01 3.13
C LEU A 63 3.36 4.23 2.33
N ILE A 64 3.07 4.05 1.05
CA ILE A 64 2.52 5.10 0.18
C ILE A 64 1.11 5.47 0.64
N GLY A 65 0.33 4.49 1.07
CA GLY A 65 -1.00 4.73 1.62
C GLY A 65 -1.90 3.50 1.64
N VAL A 66 -3.13 3.73 2.10
CA VAL A 66 -4.18 2.73 2.18
C VAL A 66 -5.33 3.14 1.27
N PHE A 67 -5.48 2.48 0.12
CA PHE A 67 -6.52 2.78 -0.84
C PHE A 67 -7.83 2.06 -0.46
N PRO A 68 -8.94 2.77 -0.22
CA PRO A 68 -10.20 2.17 0.18
C PRO A 68 -10.90 1.49 -0.99
N TYR A 69 -11.89 0.65 -0.67
CA TYR A 69 -12.81 0.13 -1.67
C TYR A 69 -13.71 1.26 -2.17
N LEU A 70 -13.97 1.28 -3.48
CA LEU A 70 -14.82 2.27 -4.12
C LEU A 70 -16.04 1.58 -4.73
N ASP A 71 -17.23 1.96 -4.26
CA ASP A 71 -18.51 1.58 -4.88
C ASP A 71 -18.77 2.37 -6.18
N ASP A 72 -18.25 3.60 -6.26
CA ASP A 72 -18.30 4.46 -7.43
C ASP A 72 -16.89 4.63 -8.03
N MET A 73 -16.74 4.22 -9.30
CA MET A 73 -15.49 4.28 -10.06
C MET A 73 -15.44 5.47 -11.02
N SER A 74 -16.28 6.50 -10.83
CA SER A 74 -16.17 7.74 -11.58
C SER A 74 -14.79 8.40 -11.42
N ASP A 75 -14.31 9.05 -12.47
CA ASP A 75 -12.98 9.67 -12.49
C ASP A 75 -12.81 10.69 -11.34
N GLU A 76 -13.86 11.47 -11.05
CA GLU A 76 -13.87 12.46 -9.97
C GLU A 76 -13.72 11.81 -8.59
N THR A 77 -14.49 10.74 -8.31
CA THR A 77 -14.41 9.99 -7.05
C THR A 77 -13.04 9.33 -6.90
N PHE A 78 -12.52 8.74 -7.99
CA PHE A 78 -11.22 8.10 -8.01
C PHE A 78 -10.09 9.09 -7.73
N GLU A 79 -10.04 10.21 -8.45
CA GLU A 79 -9.00 11.24 -8.29
C GLU A 79 -8.99 11.81 -6.85
N LYS A 80 -10.16 12.17 -6.32
CA LYS A 80 -10.31 12.63 -4.93
C LYS A 80 -9.80 11.59 -3.93
N THR A 81 -10.08 10.32 -4.19
CA THR A 81 -9.67 9.21 -3.31
C THR A 81 -8.16 8.99 -3.36
N VAL A 82 -7.55 9.02 -4.54
CA VAL A 82 -6.09 8.93 -4.71
C VAL A 82 -5.41 10.05 -3.92
N LEU A 83 -5.78 11.31 -4.16
CA LEU A 83 -5.15 12.47 -3.52
C LEU A 83 -5.30 12.48 -2.00
N LYS A 84 -6.39 11.91 -1.48
CA LYS A 84 -6.64 11.83 -0.03
C LYS A 84 -5.87 10.70 0.66
N ASN A 85 -5.71 9.56 -0.02
CA ASN A 85 -5.27 8.32 0.64
C ASN A 85 -3.86 7.88 0.26
N LEU A 86 -3.28 8.39 -0.83
CA LEU A 86 -1.93 8.07 -1.29
C LEU A 86 -1.03 9.29 -1.19
N ASN A 87 0.17 9.08 -0.66
CA ASN A 87 1.19 10.12 -0.59
C ASN A 87 1.84 10.31 -1.96
N MET A 88 1.37 11.33 -2.69
CA MET A 88 1.86 11.67 -4.02
C MET A 88 3.30 12.20 -4.03
N GLU A 89 3.83 12.69 -2.91
CA GLU A 89 5.24 13.12 -2.85
C GLU A 89 6.20 11.95 -2.98
N ILE A 90 5.83 10.77 -2.47
CA ILE A 90 6.62 9.55 -2.64
C ILE A 90 6.63 9.17 -4.13
N ILE A 91 5.47 9.15 -4.77
CA ILE A 91 5.33 8.75 -6.17
C ILE A 91 6.08 9.72 -7.10
N ARG A 92 5.98 11.03 -6.85
CA ARG A 92 6.63 12.07 -7.66
C ARG A 92 8.15 11.99 -7.69
N LYS A 93 8.80 11.32 -6.73
CA LYS A 93 10.26 11.10 -6.77
C LYS A 93 10.71 10.20 -7.94
N TYR A 94 9.76 9.51 -8.57
CA TYR A 94 9.98 8.47 -9.57
C TYR A 94 9.38 8.79 -10.95
N LEU A 95 8.76 9.96 -11.10
CA LEU A 95 8.20 10.48 -12.35
C LEU A 95 9.14 11.52 -12.96
#